data_AF-A0AA43IL30-F1
#
_entry.id   AF-A0AA43IL30-F1
#
_cell.length_a   1.000
_cell.length_b   1.000
_cell.length_c   1.000
_cell.angle_alpha   90.00
_cell.angle_beta   90.00
_cell.angle_gamma   90.00
#
_symmetry.space_group_name_H-M   'P 1'
#
loop_
_entity.id
_entity.type
_entity.pdbx_description
1 polymer ?
#
loop_
_entity_poly.entity_id
_entity_poly.type
_entity_poly.pdbx_seq_one_letter_code
_entity_poly.pdbx_strand_id
1 'polypeptide(L)' 'LCPALFSQAQDSASVMKPPIELLRTAEKNEVLVLYLTGDGGWNKFSQDIGASFVKKGYSVVALNSPVACNNIPFSEA' A
#
# COMPACT_ATOMS: atom_id res chain seq x y z
N LEU A 1 -1.68 -18.10 24.94
CA LEU A 1 -0.77 -17.04 25.44
C LEU A 1 0.59 -17.26 24.81
N CYS A 2 0.87 -16.62 23.67
CA CYS A 2 2.19 -16.67 23.02
C CYS A 2 2.91 -15.37 23.38
N PRO A 3 4.10 -15.40 24.00
CA PRO A 3 4.76 -14.19 24.47
C PRO A 3 5.30 -13.38 23.28
N ALA A 4 5.15 -12.06 23.36
CA ALA A 4 5.73 -11.13 22.42
C ALA A 4 7.25 -11.26 22.40
N LEU A 5 7.81 -11.63 21.25
CA LEU A 5 9.19 -11.30 20.90
C LEU A 5 9.13 -10.38 19.68
N PHE A 6 8.97 -9.09 19.94
CA PHE A 6 9.31 -8.06 18.96
C PHE A 6 10.81 -8.19 18.67
N SER A 7 11.16 -8.93 17.64
CA SER A 7 12.47 -8.85 16.99
C SER A 7 12.26 -8.17 15.64
N GLN A 8 12.18 -6.84 15.66
CA GLN A 8 12.38 -6.02 14.47
C GLN A 8 13.89 -5.95 14.22
N ALA A 9 14.45 -7.00 13.64
CA ALA A 9 15.74 -6.91 12.97
C ALA A 9 15.50 -6.16 11.65
N GLN A 10 15.65 -4.83 11.67
CA GLN A 10 15.85 -4.07 10.43
C GLN A 10 17.23 -4.45 9.90
N ASP A 11 17.28 -5.55 9.15
CA ASP A 11 18.48 -5.99 8.47
C ASP A 11 18.62 -5.20 7.17
N SER A 12 19.73 -4.45 7.11
CA SER A 12 20.44 -3.96 5.93
C SER A 12 19.62 -3.29 4.82
N ALA A 13 19.82 -1.97 4.68
CA ALA A 13 19.32 -1.14 3.59
C ALA A 13 19.82 -1.62 2.20
N SER A 14 19.17 -2.65 1.65
CA SER A 14 19.01 -2.81 0.22
C SER A 14 18.24 -1.57 -0.27
N VAL A 15 18.60 -1.00 -1.42
CA VAL A 15 17.82 0.08 -2.05
C VAL A 15 16.47 -0.52 -2.47
N MET A 16 15.58 -0.64 -1.49
CA MET A 16 14.27 -1.24 -1.63
C MET A 16 13.47 -0.29 -2.49
N LYS A 17 13.00 -0.77 -3.64
CA LYS A 17 11.97 -0.08 -4.42
C LYS A 17 10.84 0.25 -3.43
N PRO A 18 10.56 1.54 -3.17
CA PRO A 18 9.57 1.89 -2.17
C PRO A 18 8.21 1.34 -2.65
N PRO A 19 7.37 0.80 -1.74
CA PRO A 19 6.11 0.16 -2.12
C PRO A 19 5.08 1.23 -2.48
N ILE A 20 5.32 1.93 -3.58
CA ILE A 20 4.57 3.10 -4.02
C ILE A 20 3.95 2.81 -5.37
N GLU A 21 2.65 3.06 -5.47
CA GLU A 21 1.89 3.00 -6.70
C GLU A 21 1.44 4.41 -7.09
N LEU A 22 1.56 4.76 -8.36
CA LEU A 22 1.32 6.11 -8.86
C LEU A 22 0.20 6.09 -9.89
N LEU A 23 -0.87 6.82 -9.61
CA LEU A 23 -1.93 7.08 -10.58
C LEU A 23 -1.95 8.57 -10.89
N ARG A 24 -1.60 8.93 -12.13
CA ARG A 24 -1.61 10.32 -12.57
C ARG A 24 -2.93 10.65 -13.23
N THR A 25 -3.46 11.83 -12.93
CA THR A 25 -4.54 12.42 -13.71
C THR A 25 -3.99 13.28 -14.84
N ALA A 26 -4.79 13.49 -15.88
CA ALA A 26 -4.45 14.40 -16.98
C ALA A 26 -4.76 15.87 -16.63
N GLU A 27 -5.61 16.09 -15.62
CA GLU A 27 -5.98 17.42 -15.13
C GLU A 27 -4.82 18.08 -14.38
N LYS A 28 -4.66 19.38 -14.55
CA LYS A 28 -3.74 20.15 -13.68
C LYS A 28 -4.45 20.44 -12.37
N ASN A 29 -4.12 19.67 -11.35
CA ASN A 29 -4.63 19.84 -10.00
C ASN A 29 -3.47 19.91 -9.00
N GLU A 30 -3.50 20.90 -8.11
CA GLU A 30 -2.49 21.12 -7.08
C GLU A 30 -2.71 20.21 -5.85
N VAL A 31 -3.85 19.53 -5.77
CA VAL A 31 -4.19 18.61 -4.69
C VAL A 31 -3.76 17.18 -5.05
N LEU A 32 -2.97 16.58 -4.14
CA LEU A 32 -2.51 15.21 -4.21
C LEU A 32 -3.24 14.34 -3.20
N VAL A 33 -3.71 13.16 -3.62
CA VAL A 33 -4.24 12.15 -2.71
C VAL A 33 -3.13 11.20 -2.31
N LEU A 34 -2.79 11.19 -1.01
CA LEU A 34 -1.97 10.15 -0.42
C LEU A 34 -2.88 9.02 0.06
N TYR A 35 -2.76 7.84 -0.54
CA TYR A 35 -3.60 6.69 -0.22
C TYR A 35 -2.80 5.61 0.49
N LEU A 36 -3.16 5.31 1.74
CA LEU A 36 -2.57 4.20 2.49
C LEU A 36 -3.45 2.96 2.26
N THR A 37 -2.92 1.92 1.62
CA THR A 37 -3.70 0.69 1.42
C THR A 37 -3.86 -0.05 2.75
N GLY A 38 -4.94 -0.83 2.86
CA GLY A 38 -5.12 -1.76 3.98
C GLY A 38 -4.19 -2.98 3.90
N ASP A 39 -4.47 -3.94 4.76
CA ASP A 39 -3.82 -5.26 4.87
C ASP A 39 -3.83 -6.08 3.57
N GLY A 40 -4.84 -5.87 2.72
CA GLY A 40 -4.93 -6.51 1.41
C GLY A 40 -4.01 -5.93 0.33
N GLY A 41 -3.24 -4.88 0.62
CA GLY A 41 -2.31 -4.24 -0.33
C GLY A 41 -2.96 -3.62 -1.57
N TRP A 42 -2.20 -3.50 -2.65
CA TRP A 42 -2.61 -2.92 -3.94
C TRP A 42 -3.42 -3.87 -4.85
N ASN A 43 -4.55 -4.36 -4.33
CA ASN A 43 -5.46 -5.24 -5.07
C ASN A 43 -6.48 -4.45 -5.94
N LYS A 44 -7.39 -5.17 -6.62
CA LYS A 44 -8.41 -4.57 -7.50
C LYS A 44 -9.28 -3.53 -6.78
N PHE A 45 -9.68 -3.80 -5.55
CA PHE A 45 -10.49 -2.86 -4.76
C PHE A 45 -9.71 -1.55 -4.51
N SER A 46 -8.45 -1.65 -4.09
CA SER A 46 -7.56 -0.50 -3.90
C SER A 46 -7.35 0.28 -5.21
N GLN A 47 -7.20 -0.42 -6.33
CA GLN A 47 -7.08 0.18 -7.67
C GLN A 47 -8.36 0.90 -8.10
N ASP A 48 -9.54 0.32 -7.85
CA ASP A 48 -10.83 0.92 -8.17
C ASP A 48 -11.05 2.23 -7.39
N ILE A 49 -10.65 2.28 -6.11
CA ILE A 49 -10.65 3.51 -5.30
C ILE A 49 -9.73 4.55 -5.92
N GLY A 50 -8.47 4.19 -6.20
CA GLY A 50 -7.50 5.12 -6.81
C GLY A 50 -7.99 5.67 -8.14
N ALA A 51 -8.56 4.82 -9.00
CA ALA A 51 -9.14 5.22 -10.28
C ALA A 51 -10.33 6.18 -10.10
N SER A 52 -11.13 6.03 -9.04
CA SER A 52 -12.23 6.96 -8.74
C SER A 52 -11.75 8.39 -8.43
N PHE A 53 -10.60 8.54 -7.78
CA PHE A 53 -9.98 9.84 -7.52
C PHE A 53 -9.36 10.43 -8.79
N VAL A 54 -8.71 9.62 -9.61
CA VAL A 54 -8.19 10.07 -10.91
C VAL A 54 -9.29 10.59 -11.82
N LYS A 55 -10.44 9.90 -11.88
CA LYS A 55 -11.64 10.34 -12.61
C LYS A 55 -12.20 11.68 -12.12
N LYS A 56 -11.94 12.04 -10.86
CA LYS A 56 -12.30 13.33 -10.28
C LYS A 56 -11.22 14.40 -10.46
N GLY A 57 -10.16 14.10 -11.20
CA GLY A 57 -9.08 15.06 -11.49
C GLY A 57 -7.98 15.12 -10.44
N TYR A 58 -7.82 14.10 -9.59
CA TYR A 58 -6.75 14.06 -8.58
C TYR A 58 -5.67 13.04 -8.94
N SER A 59 -4.40 13.41 -8.79
CA SER A 59 -3.32 12.42 -8.80
C SER A 59 -3.27 11.68 -7.46
N VAL A 60 -2.95 10.40 -7.51
CA VAL A 60 -2.89 9.51 -6.33
C VAL A 60 -1.48 8.94 -6.21
N VAL A 61 -0.91 9.06 -5.01
CA VAL A 61 0.28 8.32 -4.57
C VAL A 61 -0.19 7.34 -3.52
N ALA A 62 -0.11 6.05 -3.81
CA ALA A 62 -0.52 5.01 -2.88
C ALA A 62 0.68 4.33 -2.23
N LEU A 63 0.68 4.22 -0.90
CA LEU A 63 1.61 3.38 -0.15
C LEU A 63 1.00 1.98 -0.03
N ASN A 64 1.59 1.02 -0.73
CA ASN A 64 1.20 -0.36 -0.74
C ASN A 64 1.72 -1.04 0.53
N SER A 65 0.79 -1.52 1.35
CA SER A 65 1.03 -2.42 2.47
C SER A 65 0.65 -3.84 2.06
N PRO A 66 1.49 -4.56 1.29
CA PRO A 66 1.21 -5.95 0.96
C PRO A 66 1.14 -6.78 2.25
N VAL A 67 0.36 -7.86 2.23
CA VAL A 67 0.33 -8.82 3.33
C VAL A 67 1.78 -9.23 3.63
N ALA A 68 2.25 -8.93 4.84
CA ALA A 68 3.65 -9.16 5.26
C ALA A 68 4.03 -10.65 5.32
N CYS A 69 3.09 -11.54 5.05
CA CYS A 69 3.20 -12.97 5.24
C CYS A 69 2.86 -13.73 3.94
N ASN A 70 3.72 -13.65 2.92
CA ASN A 70 3.62 -14.57 1.78
C ASN A 70 3.94 -16.05 2.14
N ASN A 71 4.12 -16.39 3.43
CA ASN A 71 4.47 -17.73 3.91
C ASN A 71 3.87 -18.14 5.28
N ILE A 72 2.83 -17.47 5.79
CA ILE A 72 2.07 -18.00 6.94
C ILE A 72 0.63 -18.22 6.49
N PRO A 73 0.14 -19.47 6.43
CA PRO A 73 -1.26 -19.71 6.13
C PRO A 73 -2.09 -18.99 7.20
N PHE A 74 -2.99 -18.13 6.73
CA PHE A 74 -4.00 -17.51 7.59
C PHE A 74 -4.87 -18.63 8.14
N SER A 75 -4.54 -19.09 9.35
CA SER A 75 -5.42 -19.97 10.12
C SER A 75 -6.49 -19.07 10.71
N GLU A 76 -7.66 -19.07 10.09
CA GLU A 76 -8.87 -18.58 10.71
C GLU A 76 -9.07 -19.31 12.05
N ALA A 77 -9.39 -18.53 13.08
CA ALA A 77 -9.78 -18.99 14.41
C ALA A 77 -11.28 -18.77 14.58
#